data_AF-A0A2R6G807-F1
#
_entry.id   AF-A0A2R6G807-F1
#
_cell.length_a   1.000
_cell.length_b   1.000
_cell.length_c   1.000
_cell.angle_alpha   90.00
_cell.angle_beta   90.00
_cell.angle_gamma   90.00
#
_symmetry.space_group_name_H-M   'P 1'
#
loop_
_entity.id
_entity.type
_entity.pdbx_description
1 polymer ?
#
loop_
_entity_poly.entity_id
_entity_poly.type
_entity_poly.pdbx_seq_one_letter_code
_entity_poly.pdbx_strand_id
1 'polypeptide(L)'
;MGLDVEPPSPPELGGVDVSEYDDVEVVADTDYRREELEAFLREGAWEQAFERWAGDAEMTETEYEVAQDLDLFAEFDFFWDDFAGRVGYHAPGIPEDWKEREYHPDLDSWGAVSSINAGLTEFGQAVCDVLAEEYIDWEADYEAPEDLPDF
;
A
#
# COMPACT_ATOMS: atom_id res chain seq x y z
N MET A 1 -4.11 -21.54 -3.59
CA MET A 1 -4.30 -21.57 -5.06
C MET A 1 -4.34 -20.10 -5.40
N GLY A 2 -3.37 -19.61 -6.17
CA GLY A 2 -3.23 -18.18 -6.43
C GLY A 2 -4.34 -17.62 -7.31
N LEU A 3 -4.38 -16.29 -7.38
CA LEU A 3 -5.30 -15.49 -8.14
C LEU A 3 -4.79 -15.36 -9.60
N ASP A 4 -5.61 -15.72 -10.59
CA ASP A 4 -5.26 -15.70 -12.03
C ASP A 4 -6.02 -14.57 -12.74
N VAL A 5 -5.64 -13.33 -12.46
CA VAL A 5 -6.29 -12.12 -12.98
C VAL A 5 -5.26 -11.10 -13.47
N GLU A 6 -5.69 -10.13 -14.25
CA GLU A 6 -4.80 -9.03 -14.69
C GLU A 6 -4.53 -8.06 -13.52
N PRO A 7 -3.28 -7.57 -13.36
CA PRO A 7 -2.93 -6.59 -12.34
C PRO A 7 -3.74 -5.29 -12.51
N PRO A 8 -4.17 -4.65 -11.41
CA PRO A 8 -4.86 -3.37 -11.48
C PRO A 8 -3.85 -2.25 -11.81
N SER A 9 -4.33 -1.07 -12.18
CA SER A 9 -3.44 0.09 -12.34
C SER A 9 -2.86 0.54 -11.00
N PRO A 10 -1.60 1.02 -10.95
CA PRO A 10 -1.03 1.57 -9.73
C PRO A 10 -1.75 2.86 -9.29
N PRO A 11 -1.74 3.19 -7.98
CA PRO A 11 -2.34 4.41 -7.45
C PRO A 11 -1.56 5.67 -7.89
N GLU A 12 -2.22 6.82 -7.79
CA GLU A 12 -1.57 8.14 -7.90
C GLU A 12 -1.30 8.69 -6.49
N LEU A 13 -0.04 9.02 -6.19
CA LEU A 13 0.41 9.45 -4.85
C LEU A 13 0.39 10.97 -4.69
N GLY A 14 0.43 11.73 -5.80
CA GLY A 14 0.53 13.20 -5.80
C GLY A 14 -0.72 13.99 -5.39
N GLY A 15 -1.77 13.35 -4.84
CA GLY A 15 -3.08 13.97 -4.59
C GLY A 15 -3.57 13.99 -3.14
N VAL A 16 -2.90 13.28 -2.21
CA VAL A 16 -3.40 13.07 -0.84
C VAL A 16 -2.66 13.94 0.16
N ASP A 17 -3.40 14.77 0.91
CA ASP A 17 -2.86 15.60 1.99
C ASP A 17 -2.54 14.71 3.21
N VAL A 18 -1.25 14.39 3.37
CA VAL A 18 -0.74 13.55 4.47
C VAL A 18 -0.97 14.13 5.86
N SER A 19 -1.29 15.42 5.95
CA SER A 19 -1.61 16.04 7.24
C SER A 19 -2.96 15.60 7.81
N GLU A 20 -3.78 14.88 7.04
CA GLU A 20 -5.05 14.28 7.50
C GLU A 20 -4.87 12.96 8.27
N TYR A 21 -3.66 12.38 8.27
CA TYR A 21 -3.36 11.18 9.06
C TYR A 21 -2.87 11.57 10.47
N ASP A 22 -3.63 11.19 11.50
CA ASP A 22 -3.38 11.56 12.92
C ASP A 22 -2.05 10.97 13.48
N ASP A 23 -1.45 9.99 12.80
CA ASP A 23 -0.29 9.21 13.26
C ASP A 23 1.06 9.57 12.60
N VAL A 24 1.14 10.59 11.73
CA VAL A 24 2.38 10.92 10.97
C VAL A 24 2.82 12.38 11.19
N GLU A 25 3.98 12.60 11.81
CA GLU A 25 4.66 13.90 11.75
C GLU A 25 5.20 14.12 10.32
N VAL A 26 4.47 14.90 9.52
CA VAL A 26 4.85 15.21 8.13
C VAL A 26 6.08 16.12 8.12
N VAL A 27 7.25 15.54 7.84
CA VAL A 27 8.47 16.28 7.54
C VAL A 27 8.45 16.67 6.06
N ALA A 28 8.87 17.89 5.72
CA ALA A 28 8.80 18.46 4.37
C ALA A 28 9.52 17.64 3.27
N ASP A 29 10.35 16.65 3.62
CA ASP A 29 11.03 15.72 2.69
C ASP A 29 10.12 14.58 2.17
N THR A 30 8.96 14.34 2.78
CA THR A 30 8.04 13.27 2.36
C THR A 30 7.46 13.50 0.95
N ASP A 31 7.32 14.76 0.54
CA ASP A 31 6.74 15.14 -0.77
C ASP A 31 7.67 14.77 -1.95
N TYR A 32 9.00 14.92 -1.80
CA TYR A 32 9.96 14.63 -2.88
C TYR A 32 10.02 13.14 -3.22
N ARG A 33 9.98 12.27 -2.20
CA ARG A 33 10.04 10.81 -2.41
C ARG A 33 8.74 10.25 -2.96
N ARG A 34 7.60 10.95 -2.84
CA ARG A 34 6.32 10.50 -3.39
C ARG A 34 6.31 10.47 -4.90
N GLU A 35 6.86 11.49 -5.56
CA GLU A 35 6.98 11.49 -7.02
C GLU A 35 7.87 10.34 -7.52
N GLU A 36 8.97 10.06 -6.81
CA GLU A 36 9.87 8.95 -7.12
C GLU A 36 9.22 7.58 -6.88
N LEU A 37 8.52 7.40 -5.76
CA LEU A 37 7.74 6.19 -5.47
C LEU A 37 6.69 5.94 -6.56
N GLU A 38 5.95 6.98 -6.94
CA GLU A 38 4.93 6.90 -7.99
C GLU A 38 5.55 6.51 -9.35
N ALA A 39 6.75 7.01 -9.66
CA ALA A 39 7.51 6.59 -10.84
C ALA A 39 7.88 5.10 -10.77
N PHE A 40 8.43 4.62 -9.65
CA PHE A 40 8.80 3.21 -9.47
C PHE A 40 7.60 2.26 -9.59
N LEU A 41 6.45 2.65 -9.01
CA LEU A 41 5.20 1.90 -9.15
C LEU A 41 4.81 1.72 -10.62
N ARG A 42 4.90 2.79 -11.43
CA ARG A 42 4.61 2.76 -12.88
C ARG A 42 5.68 2.04 -13.70
N GLU A 43 6.92 2.03 -13.25
CA GLU A 43 8.05 1.38 -13.94
C GLU A 43 8.05 -0.15 -13.79
N GLY A 44 7.24 -0.70 -12.88
CA GLY A 44 7.01 -2.14 -12.77
C GLY A 44 7.07 -2.69 -11.35
N ALA A 45 7.30 -1.86 -10.32
CA ALA A 45 7.28 -2.33 -8.93
C ALA A 45 5.90 -2.89 -8.56
N TRP A 46 4.84 -2.21 -9.03
CA TRP A 46 3.46 -2.62 -8.81
C TRP A 46 3.11 -3.96 -9.46
N GLU A 47 3.44 -4.13 -10.75
CA GLU A 47 3.17 -5.37 -11.49
C GLU A 47 3.92 -6.56 -10.87
N GLN A 48 5.20 -6.38 -10.52
CA GLN A 48 5.98 -7.43 -9.88
C GLN A 48 5.44 -7.80 -8.49
N ALA A 49 5.05 -6.82 -7.69
CA ALA A 49 4.43 -7.07 -6.40
C ALA A 49 3.11 -7.82 -6.55
N PHE A 50 2.32 -7.46 -7.56
CA PHE A 50 1.06 -8.12 -7.85
C PHE A 50 1.27 -9.58 -8.23
N GLU A 51 2.21 -9.89 -9.12
CA GLU A 51 2.54 -11.27 -9.50
C GLU A 51 2.99 -12.11 -8.30
N ARG A 52 3.82 -11.53 -7.41
CA ARG A 52 4.27 -12.20 -6.18
C ARG A 52 3.11 -12.48 -5.23
N TRP A 53 2.28 -11.47 -4.95
CA TRP A 53 1.13 -11.59 -4.05
C TRP A 53 0.08 -12.55 -4.61
N ALA A 54 -0.30 -12.40 -5.88
CA ALA A 54 -1.33 -13.19 -6.54
C ALA A 54 -1.00 -14.69 -6.53
N GLY A 55 0.28 -15.08 -6.56
CA GLY A 55 0.71 -16.48 -6.52
C GLY A 55 0.24 -17.26 -5.29
N ASP A 56 0.13 -16.59 -4.14
CA ASP A 56 -0.22 -17.19 -2.84
C ASP A 56 -1.45 -16.56 -2.19
N ALA A 57 -2.08 -15.56 -2.83
CA ALA A 57 -3.25 -14.86 -2.32
C ALA A 57 -4.39 -15.82 -1.93
N GLU A 58 -5.02 -15.56 -0.78
CA GLU A 58 -6.24 -16.25 -0.35
C GLU A 58 -7.51 -15.59 -0.93
N MET A 59 -7.38 -14.37 -1.48
CA MET A 59 -8.45 -13.65 -2.15
C MET A 59 -8.92 -14.40 -3.40
N THR A 60 -10.23 -14.51 -3.56
CA THR A 60 -10.87 -15.12 -4.75
C THR A 60 -11.02 -14.12 -5.90
N GLU A 61 -11.22 -14.61 -7.11
CA GLU A 61 -11.45 -13.76 -8.31
C GLU A 61 -12.64 -12.81 -8.13
N THR A 62 -13.73 -13.28 -7.52
CA THR A 62 -14.91 -12.44 -7.24
C THR A 62 -14.62 -11.37 -6.19
N GLU A 63 -13.87 -11.71 -5.14
CA GLU A 63 -13.44 -10.71 -4.14
C GLU A 63 -12.52 -9.66 -4.75
N TYR A 64 -11.64 -10.07 -5.67
CA TYR A 64 -10.80 -9.17 -6.44
C TYR A 64 -11.59 -8.25 -7.38
N GLU A 65 -12.59 -8.79 -8.09
CA GLU A 65 -13.52 -8.00 -8.91
C GLU A 65 -14.24 -6.95 -8.08
N VAL A 66 -14.75 -7.30 -6.90
CA VAL A 66 -15.37 -6.34 -5.97
C VAL A 66 -14.38 -5.25 -5.56
N ALA A 67 -13.14 -5.61 -5.24
CA ALA A 67 -12.12 -4.63 -4.88
C ALA A 67 -11.76 -3.68 -6.03
N GLN A 68 -11.76 -4.17 -7.28
CA GLN A 68 -11.60 -3.33 -8.47
C GLN A 68 -12.82 -2.44 -8.73
N ASP A 69 -14.05 -2.96 -8.64
CA ASP A 69 -15.27 -2.21 -8.88
C ASP A 69 -15.48 -1.08 -7.86
N LEU A 70 -14.90 -1.23 -6.67
CA LEU A 70 -14.85 -0.22 -5.62
C LEU A 70 -13.65 0.73 -5.73
N ASP A 71 -12.83 0.61 -6.78
CA ASP A 71 -11.61 1.40 -7.01
C ASP A 71 -10.58 1.32 -5.86
N LEU A 72 -10.64 0.28 -5.00
CA LEU A 72 -9.80 0.19 -3.80
C LEU A 72 -8.31 0.25 -4.16
N PHE A 73 -7.89 -0.43 -5.24
CA PHE A 73 -6.48 -0.41 -5.65
C PHE A 73 -5.94 0.98 -5.99
N ALA A 74 -6.79 1.90 -6.45
CA ALA A 74 -6.41 3.29 -6.72
C ALA A 74 -6.30 4.14 -5.44
N GLU A 75 -6.88 3.69 -4.33
CA GLU A 75 -6.89 4.37 -3.03
C GLU A 75 -5.69 4.00 -2.13
N PHE A 76 -4.79 3.10 -2.57
CA PHE A 76 -3.54 2.87 -1.86
C PHE A 76 -2.70 4.15 -1.81
N ASP A 77 -2.08 4.38 -0.66
CA ASP A 77 -1.04 5.39 -0.51
C ASP A 77 0.28 4.73 -0.07
N PHE A 78 1.38 5.27 -0.55
CA PHE A 78 2.74 4.84 -0.23
C PHE A 78 3.59 6.06 0.09
N PHE A 79 4.43 5.92 1.11
CA PHE A 79 5.27 7.02 1.57
C PHE A 79 6.60 6.49 2.10
N TRP A 80 7.63 7.34 2.05
CA TRP A 80 8.86 7.06 2.77
C TRP A 80 8.70 7.43 4.24
N ASP A 81 8.96 6.46 5.12
CA ASP A 81 9.08 6.68 6.55
C ASP A 81 10.56 6.83 6.89
N ASP A 82 10.99 8.09 7.10
CA ASP A 82 12.39 8.41 7.41
C ASP A 82 12.82 7.91 8.79
N PHE A 83 11.89 7.89 9.75
CA PHE A 83 12.17 7.38 11.08
C PHE A 83 12.42 5.87 11.08
N ALA A 84 11.65 5.12 10.27
CA ALA A 84 11.80 3.68 10.13
C ALA A 84 12.80 3.27 9.04
N GLY A 85 13.26 4.21 8.20
CA GLY A 85 14.15 3.95 7.08
C GLY A 85 13.57 2.96 6.06
N ARG A 86 12.27 3.04 5.78
CA ARG A 86 11.56 2.10 4.89
C ARG A 86 10.35 2.74 4.23
N VAL A 87 9.81 2.08 3.21
CA VAL A 87 8.52 2.45 2.62
C VAL A 87 7.38 1.98 3.54
N GLY A 88 6.50 2.90 3.90
CA GLY A 88 5.21 2.63 4.53
C GLY A 88 4.07 2.67 3.50
N TYR A 89 2.93 2.10 3.87
CA TYR A 89 1.71 2.14 3.06
C TYR A 89 0.46 2.35 3.92
N HIS A 90 -0.56 2.91 3.31
CA HIS A 90 -1.93 2.90 3.83
C HIS A 90 -2.79 2.05 2.90
N ALA A 91 -3.23 0.89 3.40
CA ALA A 91 -4.12 0.02 2.65
C ALA A 91 -5.56 0.56 2.70
N PRO A 92 -6.27 0.59 1.57
CA PRO A 92 -7.71 0.84 1.51
C PRO A 92 -8.46 -0.34 2.14
N GLY A 93 -9.74 -0.12 2.46
CA GLY A 93 -10.54 -1.19 3.03
C GLY A 93 -12.03 -0.90 3.02
N ILE A 94 -12.82 -1.97 3.04
CA ILE A 94 -14.27 -1.91 3.13
C ILE A 94 -14.66 -1.62 4.60
N PRO A 95 -15.52 -0.60 4.84
CA PRO A 95 -15.92 -0.19 6.20
C PRO A 95 -16.85 -1.22 6.87
N GLU A 96 -16.93 -1.21 8.20
CA GLU A 96 -17.77 -2.14 8.97
C GLU A 96 -19.29 -1.99 8.69
N ASP A 97 -19.74 -0.79 8.35
CA ASP A 97 -21.13 -0.48 7.99
C ASP A 97 -21.48 -0.76 6.51
N TRP A 98 -20.63 -1.52 5.79
CA TRP A 98 -20.81 -1.85 4.36
C TRP A 98 -22.21 -2.37 4.02
N LYS A 99 -22.80 -3.17 4.92
CA LYS A 99 -24.12 -3.77 4.71
C LYS A 99 -25.26 -2.77 4.85
N GLU A 100 -25.13 -1.81 5.76
CA GLU A 100 -26.12 -0.74 5.95
C GLU A 100 -26.09 0.26 4.79
N ARG A 101 -24.93 0.39 4.15
CA ARG A 101 -24.71 1.27 3.00
C ARG A 101 -24.95 0.62 1.65
N GLU A 102 -25.27 -0.67 1.61
CA GLU A 102 -25.42 -1.46 0.38
C GLU A 102 -24.18 -1.26 -0.52
N TYR A 103 -22.98 -1.33 0.08
CA TYR A 103 -21.71 -0.84 -0.49
C TYR A 103 -21.37 -1.47 -1.84
N HIS A 104 -21.65 -2.76 -2.02
CA HIS A 104 -21.53 -3.47 -3.29
C HIS A 104 -22.55 -4.63 -3.33
N PRO A 105 -23.21 -4.93 -4.46
CA PRO A 105 -24.20 -6.00 -4.56
C PRO A 105 -23.64 -7.40 -4.30
N ASP A 106 -22.36 -7.63 -4.65
CA ASP A 106 -21.67 -8.92 -4.47
C ASP A 106 -20.94 -9.04 -3.11
N LEU A 107 -21.08 -8.04 -2.24
CA LEU A 107 -20.73 -8.19 -0.82
C LEU A 107 -21.92 -8.76 -0.07
N ASP A 108 -21.86 -10.05 0.26
CA ASP A 108 -22.94 -10.74 0.97
C ASP A 108 -22.53 -11.32 2.34
N SER A 109 -21.23 -11.28 2.68
CA SER A 109 -20.72 -11.84 3.92
C SER A 109 -19.56 -11.05 4.53
N TRP A 110 -19.44 -11.14 5.86
CA TRP A 110 -18.27 -10.65 6.60
C TRP A 110 -16.98 -11.38 6.24
N GLY A 111 -17.08 -12.64 5.77
CA GLY A 111 -15.94 -13.40 5.30
C GLY A 111 -15.30 -12.76 4.07
N ALA A 112 -16.13 -12.37 3.10
CA ALA A 112 -15.66 -11.69 1.89
C ALA A 112 -14.99 -10.35 2.21
N VAL A 113 -15.62 -9.53 3.06
CA VAL A 113 -15.05 -8.26 3.53
C VAL A 113 -13.70 -8.46 4.22
N SER A 114 -13.60 -9.45 5.10
CA SER A 114 -12.34 -9.75 5.79
C SER A 114 -11.27 -10.26 4.83
N SER A 115 -11.63 -11.09 3.84
CA SER A 115 -10.72 -11.61 2.82
C SER A 115 -10.17 -10.47 1.96
N ILE A 116 -11.04 -9.57 1.50
CA ILE A 116 -10.65 -8.39 0.71
C ILE A 116 -9.69 -7.49 1.50
N ASN A 117 -10.06 -7.09 2.71
CA ASN A 117 -9.22 -6.19 3.51
C ASN A 117 -7.87 -6.83 3.88
N ALA A 118 -7.85 -8.15 4.18
CA ALA A 118 -6.61 -8.87 4.45
C ALA A 118 -5.73 -8.93 3.20
N GLY A 119 -6.30 -9.32 2.05
CA GLY A 119 -5.56 -9.40 0.79
C GLY A 119 -5.01 -8.05 0.33
N LEU A 120 -5.74 -6.94 0.51
CA LEU A 120 -5.24 -5.59 0.25
C LEU A 120 -4.07 -5.22 1.17
N THR A 121 -4.15 -5.56 2.46
CA THR A 121 -3.04 -5.35 3.40
C THR A 121 -1.80 -6.14 2.99
N GLU A 122 -1.96 -7.40 2.63
CA GLU A 122 -0.87 -8.28 2.18
C GLU A 122 -0.24 -7.76 0.88
N PHE A 123 -1.07 -7.28 -0.06
CA PHE A 123 -0.59 -6.72 -1.31
C PHE A 123 0.21 -5.42 -1.08
N GLY A 124 -0.27 -4.52 -0.22
CA GLY A 124 0.46 -3.31 0.16
C GLY A 124 1.85 -3.63 0.74
N GLN A 125 1.93 -4.66 1.58
CA GLN A 125 3.21 -5.15 2.09
C GLN A 125 4.13 -5.67 0.97
N ALA A 126 3.59 -6.47 0.05
CA ALA A 126 4.36 -6.99 -1.08
C ALA A 126 4.92 -5.87 -1.98
N VAL A 127 4.17 -4.79 -2.16
CA VAL A 127 4.64 -3.59 -2.89
C VAL A 127 5.80 -2.93 -2.16
N CYS A 128 5.70 -2.73 -0.84
CA CYS A 128 6.80 -2.20 -0.03
C CYS A 128 8.05 -3.07 -0.11
N ASP A 129 7.90 -4.40 -0.06
CA ASP A 129 9.01 -5.34 -0.15
C ASP A 129 9.70 -5.22 -1.52
N VAL A 130 8.96 -5.22 -2.63
CA VAL A 130 9.51 -5.03 -3.98
C VAL A 130 10.23 -3.68 -4.12
N LEU A 131 9.61 -2.60 -3.65
CA LEU A 131 10.22 -1.27 -3.71
C LEU A 131 11.55 -1.24 -2.95
N ALA A 132 11.59 -1.80 -1.75
CA ALA A 132 12.79 -1.86 -0.92
C ALA A 132 13.89 -2.77 -1.49
N GLU A 133 13.52 -3.88 -2.13
CA GLU A 133 14.47 -4.86 -2.65
C GLU A 133 15.08 -4.44 -4.00
N GLU A 134 14.28 -3.83 -4.89
CA GLU A 134 14.64 -3.70 -6.31
C GLU A 134 14.74 -2.25 -6.80
N TYR A 135 14.12 -1.28 -6.11
CA TYR A 135 13.99 0.11 -6.61
C TYR A 135 14.64 1.16 -5.72
N ILE A 136 14.70 0.94 -4.41
CA ILE A 136 15.11 1.94 -3.42
C ILE A 136 16.48 1.58 -2.82
N ASP A 137 17.44 2.49 -2.98
CA ASP A 137 18.76 2.45 -2.32
C ASP A 137 18.92 3.61 -1.31
N TRP A 138 17.79 4.19 -0.87
CA TRP A 138 17.81 5.35 0.02
C TRP A 138 18.25 4.94 1.43
N GLU A 139 19.34 5.51 1.93
CA GLU A 139 19.70 5.41 3.33
C GLU A 139 18.89 6.43 4.15
N ALA A 140 18.47 6.05 5.37
CA ALA A 140 18.01 7.04 6.35
C ALA A 140 19.21 7.89 6.75
N ASP A 141 19.13 9.21 6.59
CA ASP A 141 20.20 10.16 6.93
C ASP A 141 20.23 10.36 8.46
N TYR A 142 20.47 9.27 9.20
CA TYR A 142 20.58 9.32 10.66
C TYR A 142 21.98 9.80 11.04
N GLU A 143 22.14 11.11 11.20
CA GLU A 143 23.30 11.67 11.90
C GLU A 143 23.18 11.38 13.41
N ALA A 144 23.97 10.42 13.90
CA ALA A 144 24.10 10.18 15.33
C ALA A 144 24.60 11.46 16.03
N PRO A 145 24.00 11.88 17.16
CA PRO A 145 24.44 13.07 17.86
C PRO A 145 25.91 12.96 18.27
N GLU A 146 26.72 13.96 17.91
CA GLU A 146 28.17 14.00 18.13
C GLU A 146 28.57 13.99 19.63
N ASP A 147 27.60 14.14 20.54
CA ASP A 147 27.76 14.18 22.00
C ASP A 147 27.47 12.81 22.67
N LEU A 148 28.12 11.74 22.22
CA LEU A 148 28.21 10.52 23.02
C LEU A 148 29.31 10.69 24.08
N PRO A 149 29.00 10.71 25.39
CA PRO A 149 30.01 10.82 26.42
C PRO A 149 30.90 9.57 26.45
N ASP A 150 32.23 9.77 26.41
CA ASP A 150 33.21 8.71 26.68
C ASP A 150 32.96 8.10 28.07
N PHE A 151 32.64 6.81 28.11
CA PHE A 151 32.50 6.02 29.35
C PHE A 151 33.82 5.37 29.79
#